data_AF-A0A523HP07-F1
#
_entry.id   AF-A0A523HP07-F1
#
_cell.length_a   1.000
_cell.length_b   1.000
_cell.length_c   1.000
_cell.angle_alpha   90.00
_cell.angle_beta   90.00
_cell.angle_gamma   90.00
#
_symmetry.space_group_name_H-M   'P 1'
#
loop_
_entity.id
_entity.type
_entity.pdbx_description
1 polymer ?
#
loop_
_entity_poly.entity_id
_entity_poly.type
_entity_poly.pdbx_seq_one_letter_code
_entity_poly.pdbx_strand_id
1 'polypeptide(L)'
;MQIRQVIRTPLPTIPSEYWLASPLILGFVGWIAALGTYKIAGYRWEVAAVWAASIAVFGWGIWRLEPRNQVRARIPSRDVLLVLLLLSIFGPLYLVDLYSLPFPVHNDEVELMRLEIQLSRPGVDLFGISQYLSMPVFLFSSFGWVGRAIGGIELSTMRSVHAGLGLLTIAVSYVLFRLSAPQRMVAFGAAVMVGVNHSLWMLSRMALWDNSALLFELIALAFLIQGLRTRSPLIAFIVGVAARIGFYLYLPARVTVILWVLMLACLGLISRRKIEVRRLLVLTAASVGG
;
A
#
# COMPACT_ATOMS: atom_id res chain seq x y z
N MET A 1 40.84 3.62 4.89
CA MET A 1 40.04 4.39 3.92
C MET A 1 39.45 5.60 4.64
N GLN A 2 39.90 6.81 4.27
CA GLN A 2 39.71 8.07 5.01
C GLN A 2 38.25 8.56 4.97
N ILE A 3 37.61 8.68 6.14
CA ILE A 3 36.30 9.32 6.32
C ILE A 3 36.50 10.52 7.27
N ARG A 4 37.04 11.64 6.76
CA ARG A 4 37.19 12.88 7.55
C ARG A 4 36.96 14.19 6.78
N GLN A 5 36.27 14.20 5.64
CA GLN A 5 36.04 15.44 4.88
C GLN A 5 34.60 15.70 4.38
N VAL A 6 33.56 15.19 5.05
CA VAL A 6 32.14 15.52 4.70
C VAL A 6 31.48 16.41 5.75
N ILE A 7 32.19 17.41 6.26
CA ILE A 7 31.60 18.41 7.16
C ILE A 7 32.05 19.78 6.69
N ARG A 8 31.25 20.38 5.79
CA ARG A 8 31.13 21.81 5.41
C ARG A 8 30.64 21.93 3.96
N THR A 9 29.54 21.26 3.61
CA THR A 9 28.74 21.78 2.48
C THR A 9 27.86 22.89 3.06
N PRO A 10 27.95 24.14 2.55
CA PRO A 10 27.03 25.20 2.95
C PRO A 10 25.59 24.70 2.80
N LEU A 11 24.74 25.06 3.77
CA LEU A 11 23.31 24.77 3.68
C LEU A 11 22.82 25.25 2.30
N PRO A 12 22.10 24.42 1.53
CA PRO A 12 21.51 24.88 0.30
C PRO A 12 20.69 26.12 0.61
N THR A 13 21.06 27.26 0.01
CA THR A 13 20.25 28.47 0.02
C THR A 13 18.89 28.05 -0.51
N ILE A 14 17.85 28.12 0.34
CA ILE A 14 16.47 27.84 -0.06
C ILE A 14 16.21 28.77 -1.25
N PRO A 15 16.07 28.25 -2.48
CA PRO A 15 15.78 29.10 -3.62
C PRO A 15 14.51 29.89 -3.28
N SER A 16 14.47 31.19 -3.59
CA SER A 16 13.31 32.07 -3.43
C SER A 16 12.12 31.68 -4.34
N GLU A 17 12.06 30.43 -4.77
CA GLU A 17 11.07 29.88 -5.68
C GLU A 17 9.82 29.48 -4.90
N TYR A 18 8.99 30.47 -4.57
CA TYR A 18 7.61 30.27 -4.12
C TYR A 18 6.82 29.31 -5.04
N TRP A 19 7.24 29.17 -6.30
CA TRP A 19 6.71 28.22 -7.28
C TRP A 19 6.90 26.74 -6.92
N LEU A 20 7.87 26.40 -6.05
CA LEU A 20 8.07 25.00 -5.63
C LEU A 20 7.01 24.54 -4.62
N ALA A 21 6.43 25.47 -3.85
CA ALA A 21 5.35 25.17 -2.92
C ALA A 21 3.96 25.15 -3.57
N SER A 22 3.82 25.71 -4.77
CA SER A 22 2.52 25.84 -5.43
C SER A 22 1.79 24.50 -5.66
N PRO A 23 2.45 23.39 -6.05
CA PRO A 23 1.74 22.12 -6.23
C PRO A 23 1.29 21.50 -4.90
N LEU A 24 2.05 21.70 -3.82
CA LEU A 24 1.65 21.21 -2.49
C LEU A 24 0.39 21.92 -2.01
N ILE A 25 0.38 23.26 -2.11
CA ILE A 25 -0.78 24.07 -1.72
C ILE A 25 -1.98 23.71 -2.59
N LEU A 26 -1.78 23.60 -3.92
CA LEU A 26 -2.87 23.32 -4.85
C LEU A 26 -3.45 21.92 -4.66
N GLY A 27 -2.59 20.91 -4.44
CA GLY A 27 -3.04 19.55 -4.08
C GLY A 27 -3.87 19.54 -2.79
N PHE A 28 -3.38 20.22 -1.74
CA PHE A 28 -4.08 20.32 -0.45
C PHE A 28 -5.42 21.07 -0.55
N VAL A 29 -5.43 22.22 -1.23
CA VAL A 29 -6.66 23.01 -1.45
C VAL A 29 -7.67 22.19 -2.26
N GLY A 30 -7.22 21.49 -3.31
CA GLY A 30 -8.09 20.60 -4.08
C GLY A 30 -8.67 19.47 -3.24
N TRP A 31 -7.90 18.92 -2.30
CA TRP A 31 -8.39 17.87 -1.39
C TRP A 31 -9.47 18.40 -0.45
N ILE A 32 -9.26 19.59 0.14
CA ILE A 32 -10.29 20.27 0.94
C ILE A 32 -11.53 20.57 0.09
N ALA A 33 -11.35 21.04 -1.14
CA ALA A 33 -12.44 21.34 -2.06
C ALA A 33 -13.24 20.07 -2.42
N ALA A 34 -12.57 18.93 -2.65
CA ALA A 34 -13.23 17.65 -2.87
C ALA A 34 -14.08 17.24 -1.66
N LEU A 35 -13.53 17.35 -0.44
CA LEU A 35 -14.28 17.06 0.79
C LEU A 35 -15.48 18.00 1.00
N GLY A 36 -15.30 19.30 0.77
CA GLY A 36 -16.37 20.29 0.85
C GLY A 36 -17.48 20.02 -0.15
N THR A 37 -17.11 19.72 -1.40
CA THR A 37 -18.05 19.38 -2.47
C THR A 37 -18.82 18.11 -2.14
N TYR A 38 -18.12 17.07 -1.64
CA TYR A 38 -18.75 15.84 -1.19
C TYR A 38 -19.78 16.09 -0.08
N LYS A 39 -19.42 16.91 0.91
CA LYS A 39 -20.30 17.22 2.04
C LYS A 39 -21.56 18.00 1.62
N ILE A 40 -21.44 18.90 0.64
CA ILE A 40 -22.54 19.80 0.22
C ILE A 40 -23.41 19.15 -0.86
N ALA A 41 -22.78 18.55 -1.88
CA ALA A 41 -23.46 18.06 -3.08
C ALA A 41 -23.57 16.53 -3.14
N GLY A 42 -23.02 15.82 -2.16
CA GLY A 42 -22.93 14.36 -2.16
C GLY A 42 -21.87 13.84 -3.12
N TYR A 43 -21.89 12.52 -3.34
CA TYR A 43 -20.98 11.88 -4.26
C TYR A 43 -21.32 12.17 -5.72
N ARG A 44 -20.26 12.50 -6.46
CA ARG A 44 -20.24 12.46 -7.92
C ARG A 44 -18.86 12.01 -8.38
N TRP A 45 -18.74 11.47 -9.59
CA TRP A 45 -17.45 11.00 -10.10
C TRP A 45 -16.39 12.11 -10.14
N GLU A 46 -16.80 13.35 -10.36
CA GLU A 46 -15.92 14.52 -10.35
C GLU A 46 -15.26 14.72 -8.97
N VAL A 47 -15.94 14.39 -7.87
CA VAL A 47 -15.37 14.46 -6.52
C VAL A 47 -14.22 13.45 -6.38
N ALA A 48 -14.42 12.22 -6.82
CA ALA A 48 -13.37 11.19 -6.81
C ALA A 48 -12.20 11.57 -7.72
N ALA A 49 -12.48 12.15 -8.90
CA ALA A 49 -11.45 12.61 -9.82
C ALA A 49 -10.62 13.77 -9.22
N VAL A 50 -11.26 14.77 -8.60
CA VAL A 50 -10.56 15.88 -7.93
C VAL A 50 -9.75 15.34 -6.75
N TRP A 51 -10.29 14.43 -5.95
CA TRP A 51 -9.56 13.80 -4.84
C TRP A 51 -8.30 13.07 -5.33
N ALA A 52 -8.41 12.24 -6.38
CA ALA A 52 -7.27 11.53 -6.95
C ALA A 52 -6.25 12.49 -7.58
N ALA A 53 -6.71 13.51 -8.30
CA ALA A 53 -5.86 14.54 -8.89
C ALA A 53 -5.10 15.32 -7.81
N SER A 54 -5.75 15.64 -6.68
CA SER A 54 -5.12 16.30 -5.54
C SER A 54 -3.98 15.50 -4.94
N ILE A 55 -4.16 14.18 -4.74
CA ILE A 55 -3.09 13.29 -4.28
C ILE A 55 -1.93 13.29 -5.27
N ALA A 56 -2.22 13.19 -6.57
CA ALA A 56 -1.20 13.18 -7.61
C ALA A 56 -0.42 14.51 -7.67
N VAL A 57 -1.11 15.65 -7.62
CA VAL A 57 -0.49 16.99 -7.64
C VAL A 57 0.34 17.23 -6.38
N PHE A 58 -0.14 16.80 -5.21
CA PHE A 58 0.61 16.91 -3.96
C PHE A 58 1.87 16.04 -3.99
N GLY A 59 1.74 14.77 -4.41
CA GLY A 59 2.86 13.85 -4.58
C GLY A 59 3.90 14.38 -5.59
N TRP A 60 3.45 15.01 -6.68
CA TRP A 60 4.33 15.67 -7.64
C TRP A 60 5.08 16.86 -7.04
N GLY A 61 4.42 17.66 -6.18
CA GLY A 61 5.07 18.70 -5.39
C GLY A 61 6.19 18.15 -4.50
N ILE A 62 5.92 17.05 -3.79
CA ILE A 62 6.93 16.37 -2.94
C ILE A 62 8.10 15.86 -3.78
N TRP A 63 7.81 15.23 -4.92
CA TRP A 63 8.84 14.73 -5.84
C TRP A 63 9.76 15.85 -6.33
N ARG A 64 9.23 17.04 -6.61
CA ARG A 64 10.05 18.21 -7.01
C ARG A 64 10.97 18.70 -5.90
N LEU A 65 10.57 18.55 -4.65
CA LEU A 65 11.38 18.88 -3.47
C LEU A 65 12.36 17.77 -3.09
N GLU A 66 12.30 16.61 -3.74
CA GLU A 66 13.15 15.48 -3.44
C GLU A 66 14.63 15.78 -3.79
N PRO A 67 15.57 15.59 -2.85
CA PRO A 67 16.98 15.80 -3.11
C PRO A 67 17.48 14.91 -4.27
N ARG A 68 18.01 15.53 -5.33
CA ARG A 68 18.46 14.80 -6.55
C ARG A 68 19.60 13.79 -6.31
N ASN A 69 20.36 13.94 -5.21
CA ASN A 69 21.49 13.08 -4.88
C ASN A 69 21.12 11.89 -3.97
N GLN A 70 19.85 11.50 -3.90
CA GLN A 70 19.46 10.33 -3.10
C GLN A 70 19.94 9.03 -3.73
N VAL A 71 20.55 8.18 -2.91
CA VAL A 71 20.90 6.81 -3.27
C VAL A 71 19.60 6.02 -3.44
N ARG A 72 19.15 5.86 -4.68
CA ARG A 72 18.01 5.00 -4.99
C ARG A 72 18.37 3.56 -4.62
N ALA A 73 17.60 2.96 -3.72
CA ALA A 73 17.70 1.54 -3.45
C ALA A 73 17.32 0.78 -4.74
N ARG A 74 18.32 0.32 -5.50
CA ARG A 74 18.08 -0.55 -6.65
C ARG A 74 17.82 -1.96 -6.12
N ILE A 75 16.71 -2.56 -6.54
CA ILE A 75 16.47 -3.99 -6.36
C ILE A 75 17.44 -4.71 -7.31
N PRO A 76 18.38 -5.51 -6.80
CA PRO A 76 19.25 -6.34 -7.63
C PRO A 76 18.41 -7.27 -8.53
N SER A 77 18.84 -7.50 -9.77
CA SER A 77 18.16 -8.44 -10.69
C SER A 77 17.97 -9.84 -10.10
N ARG A 78 18.90 -10.28 -9.24
CA ARG A 78 18.78 -11.55 -8.50
C ARG A 78 17.58 -11.60 -7.55
N ASP A 79 17.19 -10.46 -6.97
CA ASP A 79 16.04 -10.39 -6.08
C ASP A 79 14.73 -10.52 -6.88
N VAL A 80 14.70 -10.04 -8.14
CA VAL A 80 13.59 -10.30 -9.08
C VAL A 80 13.46 -11.79 -9.38
N LEU A 81 14.57 -12.48 -9.65
CA LEU A 81 14.54 -13.93 -9.89
C LEU A 81 13.98 -14.70 -8.68
N LEU A 82 14.33 -14.29 -7.45
CA LEU A 82 13.82 -14.92 -6.23
C LEU A 82 12.32 -14.67 -6.03
N VAL A 83 11.81 -13.49 -6.36
CA VAL A 83 10.36 -13.21 -6.36
C VAL A 83 9.66 -14.07 -7.40
N LEU A 84 10.18 -14.14 -8.63
CA LEU A 84 9.62 -15.01 -9.67
C LEU A 84 9.63 -16.47 -9.24
N LEU A 85 10.69 -16.94 -8.59
CA LEU A 85 10.76 -18.29 -8.05
C LEU A 85 9.69 -18.53 -6.98
N LEU A 86 9.48 -17.59 -6.05
CA LEU A 86 8.39 -17.68 -5.05
C LEU A 86 7.03 -17.80 -5.75
N LEU A 87 6.76 -16.93 -6.72
CA LEU A 87 5.50 -16.95 -7.47
C LEU A 87 5.31 -18.24 -8.25
N SER A 88 6.37 -18.81 -8.82
CA SER A 88 6.30 -20.09 -9.53
C SER A 88 6.06 -21.27 -8.58
N ILE A 89 6.62 -21.26 -7.37
CA ILE A 89 6.42 -22.32 -6.36
C ILE A 89 5.01 -22.26 -5.79
N PHE A 90 4.56 -21.06 -5.38
CA PHE A 90 3.26 -20.89 -4.71
C PHE A 90 2.10 -20.71 -5.69
N GLY A 91 2.36 -20.32 -6.93
CA GLY A 91 1.36 -20.15 -7.97
C GLY A 91 0.43 -21.36 -8.10
N PRO A 92 0.94 -22.58 -8.31
CA PRO A 92 0.11 -23.78 -8.35
C PRO A 92 -0.68 -24.00 -7.06
N LEU A 93 -0.07 -23.78 -5.90
CA LEU A 93 -0.74 -23.99 -4.60
C LEU A 93 -1.91 -23.02 -4.38
N TYR A 94 -1.81 -21.79 -4.89
CA TYR A 94 -2.83 -20.76 -4.71
C TYR A 94 -3.85 -20.75 -5.85
N LEU A 95 -3.49 -21.13 -7.07
CA LEU A 95 -4.33 -20.96 -8.26
C LEU A 95 -4.96 -22.24 -8.81
N VAL A 96 -4.42 -23.43 -8.49
CA VAL A 96 -4.98 -24.68 -9.01
C VAL A 96 -6.34 -24.97 -8.38
N ASP A 97 -7.32 -25.30 -9.21
CA ASP A 97 -8.64 -25.78 -8.82
C ASP A 97 -9.39 -24.86 -7.84
N LEU A 98 -9.34 -23.55 -8.08
CA LEU A 98 -9.99 -22.55 -7.24
C LEU A 98 -11.52 -22.70 -7.18
N TYR A 99 -12.14 -23.26 -8.22
CA TYR A 99 -13.58 -23.50 -8.24
C TYR A 99 -13.97 -24.60 -7.25
N SER A 100 -13.22 -25.70 -7.21
CA SER A 100 -13.58 -26.86 -6.38
C SER A 100 -12.93 -26.82 -4.99
N LEU A 101 -11.83 -26.07 -4.82
CA LEU A 101 -11.08 -26.01 -3.56
C LEU A 101 -10.92 -24.56 -3.06
N PRO A 102 -11.39 -24.24 -1.84
CA PRO A 102 -12.02 -25.16 -0.88
C PRO A 102 -13.43 -25.61 -1.29
N PHE A 103 -13.79 -26.86 -0.91
CA PHE A 103 -15.08 -27.49 -1.22
C PHE A 103 -16.30 -26.72 -0.71
N PRO A 104 -16.34 -26.23 0.54
CA PRO A 104 -17.44 -25.38 0.97
C PRO A 104 -17.30 -24.00 0.33
N VAL A 105 -18.38 -23.53 -0.29
CA VAL A 105 -18.56 -22.11 -0.59
C VAL A 105 -19.05 -21.46 0.69
N HIS A 106 -18.28 -20.52 1.22
CA HIS A 106 -18.66 -19.81 2.44
C HIS A 106 -19.81 -18.83 2.12
N ASN A 107 -20.78 -18.68 3.03
CA ASN A 107 -21.91 -17.76 2.82
C ASN A 107 -21.44 -16.32 2.55
N ASP A 108 -20.36 -15.89 3.20
CA ASP A 108 -19.79 -14.56 2.95
C ASP A 108 -19.26 -14.41 1.52
N GLU A 109 -18.72 -15.45 0.87
CA GLU A 109 -18.26 -15.32 -0.54
C GLU A 109 -19.42 -14.90 -1.44
N VAL A 110 -20.58 -15.52 -1.27
CA VAL A 110 -21.78 -15.23 -2.06
C VAL A 110 -22.29 -13.82 -1.77
N GLU A 111 -22.33 -13.41 -0.50
CA GLU A 111 -22.83 -12.08 -0.13
C GLU A 111 -21.87 -10.97 -0.60
N LEU A 112 -20.57 -11.16 -0.45
CA LEU A 112 -19.55 -10.22 -0.93
C LEU A 112 -19.63 -10.07 -2.46
N MET A 113 -19.72 -11.17 -3.20
CA MET A 113 -19.89 -11.13 -4.65
C MET A 113 -21.19 -10.41 -5.06
N ARG A 114 -22.29 -10.60 -4.33
CA ARG A 114 -23.54 -9.87 -4.57
C ARG A 114 -23.34 -8.37 -4.39
N LEU A 115 -22.65 -7.96 -3.33
CA LEU A 115 -22.31 -6.55 -3.08
C LEU A 115 -21.38 -5.99 -4.15
N GLU A 116 -20.38 -6.73 -4.58
CA GLU A 116 -19.49 -6.33 -5.68
C GLU A 116 -20.28 -6.11 -6.97
N ILE A 117 -21.25 -6.97 -7.30
CA ILE A 117 -22.14 -6.79 -8.46
C ILE A 117 -22.97 -5.51 -8.35
N GLN A 118 -23.48 -5.20 -7.16
CA GLN A 118 -24.31 -4.03 -6.90
C GLN A 118 -23.49 -2.74 -6.89
N LEU A 119 -22.34 -2.75 -6.22
CA LEU A 119 -21.55 -1.56 -5.87
C LEU A 119 -20.49 -1.21 -6.92
N SER A 120 -20.15 -2.12 -7.84
CA SER A 120 -19.29 -1.78 -8.98
C SER A 120 -20.04 -1.16 -10.17
N ARG A 121 -21.30 -0.77 -10.01
CA ARG A 121 -22.09 -0.09 -11.05
C ARG A 121 -21.70 1.39 -11.18
N PRO A 122 -21.90 2.01 -12.36
CA PRO A 122 -21.69 3.45 -12.51
C PRO A 122 -22.57 4.26 -11.54
N GLY A 123 -22.04 5.36 -11.01
CA GLY A 123 -22.77 6.27 -10.13
C GLY A 123 -22.82 5.86 -8.65
N VAL A 124 -22.17 4.74 -8.27
CA VAL A 124 -22.05 4.32 -6.87
C VAL A 124 -21.08 5.24 -6.12
N ASP A 125 -21.48 5.62 -4.90
CA ASP A 125 -20.67 6.43 -4.00
C ASP A 125 -19.48 5.64 -3.44
N LEU A 126 -18.29 5.88 -4.01
CA LEU A 126 -17.05 5.23 -3.59
C LEU A 126 -16.61 5.60 -2.17
N PHE A 127 -17.03 6.77 -1.69
CA PHE A 127 -16.67 7.25 -0.36
C PHE A 127 -17.72 6.87 0.71
N GLY A 128 -18.82 6.26 0.29
CA GLY A 128 -19.90 5.80 1.14
C GLY A 128 -19.58 4.53 1.94
N ILE A 129 -20.57 4.10 2.72
CA ILE A 129 -20.56 2.87 3.51
C ILE A 129 -21.60 1.90 2.98
N SER A 130 -21.26 0.62 2.94
CA SER A 130 -22.17 -0.45 2.54
C SER A 130 -23.05 -0.88 3.72
N GLN A 131 -24.14 -1.58 3.43
CA GLN A 131 -25.00 -2.15 4.46
C GLN A 131 -24.36 -3.36 5.16
N TYR A 132 -23.34 -3.96 4.53
CA TYR A 132 -22.63 -5.11 5.09
C TYR A 132 -21.55 -4.62 6.05
N LEU A 133 -21.83 -4.74 7.34
CA LEU A 133 -20.94 -4.37 8.44
C LEU A 133 -20.45 -2.90 8.40
N SER A 134 -21.19 -2.01 7.73
CA SER A 134 -20.80 -0.59 7.52
C SER A 134 -19.44 -0.43 6.82
N MET A 135 -19.09 -1.38 5.96
CA MET A 135 -17.78 -1.42 5.32
C MET A 135 -17.69 -0.46 4.15
N PRO A 136 -16.50 0.09 3.84
CA PRO A 136 -16.42 1.13 2.82
C PRO A 136 -16.73 0.62 1.41
N VAL A 137 -17.48 1.41 0.63
CA VAL A 137 -18.01 0.97 -0.68
C VAL A 137 -16.91 0.79 -1.73
N PHE A 138 -15.84 1.59 -1.67
CA PHE A 138 -14.70 1.49 -2.58
C PHE A 138 -14.12 0.07 -2.65
N LEU A 139 -14.07 -0.65 -1.54
CA LEU A 139 -13.63 -2.04 -1.49
C LEU A 139 -14.40 -2.89 -2.51
N PHE A 140 -15.72 -3.04 -2.31
CA PHE A 140 -16.57 -3.86 -3.17
C PHE A 140 -16.58 -3.37 -4.61
N SER A 141 -16.51 -2.05 -4.80
CA SER A 141 -16.46 -1.45 -6.13
C SER A 141 -15.18 -1.85 -6.86
N SER A 142 -14.03 -1.75 -6.19
CA SER A 142 -12.71 -2.06 -6.75
C SER A 142 -12.57 -3.54 -7.13
N PHE A 143 -12.98 -4.44 -6.24
CA PHE A 143 -12.98 -5.88 -6.50
C PHE A 143 -13.96 -6.25 -7.62
N GLY A 144 -15.17 -5.69 -7.61
CA GLY A 144 -16.14 -5.90 -8.68
C GLY A 144 -15.65 -5.41 -10.05
N TRP A 145 -14.94 -4.27 -10.12
CA TRP A 145 -14.32 -3.80 -11.37
C TRP A 145 -13.21 -4.73 -11.84
N VAL A 146 -12.34 -5.19 -10.95
CA VAL A 146 -11.30 -6.17 -11.29
C VAL A 146 -11.92 -7.46 -11.81
N GLY A 147 -12.93 -8.01 -11.12
CA GLY A 147 -13.65 -9.20 -11.55
C GLY A 147 -14.24 -9.03 -12.96
N ARG A 148 -14.99 -7.94 -13.20
CA ARG A 148 -15.54 -7.63 -14.54
C ARG A 148 -14.47 -7.50 -15.62
N ALA A 149 -13.30 -6.96 -15.29
CA ALA A 149 -12.23 -6.77 -16.27
C ALA A 149 -11.56 -8.08 -16.72
N ILE A 150 -11.54 -9.12 -15.87
CA ILE A 150 -10.81 -10.36 -16.15
C ILE A 150 -11.70 -11.56 -16.50
N GLY A 151 -12.98 -11.54 -16.13
CA GLY A 151 -13.87 -12.68 -16.38
C GLY A 151 -15.27 -12.62 -15.78
N GLY A 152 -15.71 -11.46 -15.26
CA GLY A 152 -16.98 -11.33 -14.53
C GLY A 152 -16.85 -11.52 -13.02
N ILE A 153 -17.94 -11.27 -12.29
CA ILE A 153 -18.00 -11.47 -10.83
C ILE A 153 -18.58 -12.86 -10.58
N GLU A 154 -17.78 -13.87 -10.90
CA GLU A 154 -18.07 -15.29 -10.70
C GLU A 154 -17.14 -15.87 -9.63
N LEU A 155 -17.52 -17.00 -9.02
CA LEU A 155 -16.80 -17.56 -7.88
C LEU A 155 -15.34 -17.89 -8.23
N SER A 156 -15.12 -18.55 -9.37
CA SER A 156 -13.77 -18.89 -9.86
C SER A 156 -12.93 -17.64 -10.10
N THR A 157 -13.53 -16.62 -10.72
CA THR A 157 -12.87 -15.35 -11.04
C THR A 157 -12.49 -14.60 -9.78
N MET A 158 -13.42 -14.44 -8.84
CA MET A 158 -13.16 -13.73 -7.58
C MET A 158 -12.14 -14.47 -6.73
N ARG A 159 -12.24 -15.79 -6.57
CA ARG A 159 -11.20 -16.59 -5.92
C ARG A 159 -9.83 -16.43 -6.60
N SER A 160 -9.79 -16.28 -7.93
CA SER A 160 -8.53 -16.02 -8.65
C SER A 160 -7.95 -14.63 -8.34
N VAL A 161 -8.79 -13.61 -8.21
CA VAL A 161 -8.37 -12.27 -7.75
C VAL A 161 -7.73 -12.37 -6.36
N HIS A 162 -8.41 -12.99 -5.41
CA HIS A 162 -7.94 -13.11 -4.03
C HIS A 162 -6.70 -14.01 -3.92
N ALA A 163 -6.59 -15.06 -4.72
CA ALA A 163 -5.40 -15.90 -4.79
C ALA A 163 -4.21 -15.10 -5.32
N GLY A 164 -4.45 -14.25 -6.32
CA GLY A 164 -3.47 -13.28 -6.83
C GLY A 164 -2.99 -12.32 -5.74
N LEU A 165 -3.89 -11.81 -4.90
CA LEU A 165 -3.52 -10.98 -3.75
C LEU A 165 -2.67 -11.74 -2.72
N GLY A 166 -2.98 -13.02 -2.47
CA GLY A 166 -2.14 -13.90 -1.64
C GLY A 166 -0.72 -14.06 -2.19
N LEU A 167 -0.60 -14.29 -3.49
CA LEU A 167 0.70 -14.36 -4.17
C LEU A 167 1.48 -13.04 -4.10
N LEU A 168 0.80 -11.91 -4.30
CA LEU A 168 1.39 -10.59 -4.13
C LEU A 168 1.84 -10.35 -2.68
N THR A 169 1.08 -10.83 -1.70
CA THR A 169 1.43 -10.76 -0.27
C THR A 169 2.75 -11.47 0.00
N ILE A 170 2.96 -12.65 -0.59
CA ILE A 170 4.24 -13.39 -0.49
C ILE A 170 5.38 -12.61 -1.14
N ALA A 171 5.16 -12.07 -2.35
CA ALA A 171 6.17 -11.29 -3.07
C ALA A 171 6.58 -10.01 -2.32
N VAL A 172 5.60 -9.27 -1.79
CA VAL A 172 5.84 -8.07 -0.99
C VAL A 172 6.49 -8.42 0.34
N SER A 173 6.12 -9.53 0.97
CA SER A 173 6.79 -10.03 2.18
C SER A 173 8.28 -10.25 1.94
N TYR A 174 8.66 -10.85 0.81
CA TYR A 174 10.07 -10.96 0.42
C TYR A 174 10.75 -9.59 0.34
N VAL A 175 10.12 -8.60 -0.32
CA VAL A 175 10.67 -7.24 -0.42
C VAL A 175 10.84 -6.62 0.97
N LEU A 176 9.83 -6.74 1.86
CA LEU A 176 9.88 -6.26 3.23
C LEU A 176 11.04 -6.91 4.00
N PHE A 177 11.15 -8.24 3.97
CA PHE A 177 12.22 -8.96 4.66
C PHE A 177 13.60 -8.66 4.07
N ARG A 178 13.69 -8.45 2.76
CA ARG A 178 14.92 -8.02 2.07
C ARG A 178 15.33 -6.61 2.46
N LEU A 179 14.35 -5.74 2.72
CA LEU A 179 14.55 -4.41 3.28
C LEU A 179 14.84 -4.44 4.78
N SER A 180 14.53 -5.50 5.51
CA SER A 180 14.87 -5.62 6.94
C SER A 180 16.22 -6.31 7.16
N ALA A 181 16.51 -7.36 6.40
CA ALA A 181 17.69 -8.21 6.53
C ALA A 181 18.61 -8.13 5.29
N PRO A 182 19.94 -8.04 5.48
CA PRO A 182 20.88 -7.95 4.36
C PRO A 182 21.00 -9.26 3.56
N GLN A 183 20.69 -10.42 4.16
CA GLN A 183 20.86 -11.73 3.55
C GLN A 183 19.62 -12.16 2.74
N ARG A 184 19.81 -12.36 1.44
CA ARG A 184 18.73 -12.73 0.50
C ARG A 184 18.04 -14.05 0.85
N MET A 185 18.81 -15.06 1.25
CA MET A 185 18.26 -16.38 1.53
C MET A 185 17.45 -16.41 2.82
N VAL A 186 17.79 -15.57 3.80
CA VAL A 186 16.97 -15.38 5.00
C VAL A 186 15.64 -14.71 4.63
N ALA A 187 15.66 -13.67 3.79
CA ALA A 187 14.45 -13.02 3.31
C ALA A 187 13.57 -13.97 2.47
N PHE A 188 14.21 -14.77 1.61
CA PHE A 188 13.53 -15.80 0.83
C PHE A 188 12.89 -16.86 1.72
N GLY A 189 13.63 -17.43 2.67
CA GLY A 189 13.11 -18.40 3.63
C GLY A 189 11.95 -17.84 4.46
N ALA A 190 12.05 -16.60 4.93
CA ALA A 190 10.96 -15.92 5.64
C ALA A 190 9.71 -15.74 4.75
N ALA A 191 9.88 -15.37 3.48
CA ALA A 191 8.76 -15.29 2.53
C ALA A 191 8.15 -16.67 2.21
N VAL A 192 8.97 -17.73 2.14
CA VAL A 192 8.47 -19.11 2.05
C VAL A 192 7.61 -19.47 3.25
N MET A 193 8.03 -19.10 4.48
CA MET A 193 7.23 -19.32 5.70
C MET A 193 5.87 -18.61 5.63
N VAL A 194 5.82 -17.40 5.06
CA VAL A 194 4.54 -16.71 4.79
C VAL A 194 3.73 -17.48 3.76
N GLY A 195 4.34 -17.95 2.66
CA GLY A 195 3.62 -18.66 1.60
C GLY A 195 3.02 -20.01 2.03
N VAL A 196 3.69 -20.73 2.93
CA VAL A 196 3.17 -22.00 3.50
C VAL A 196 2.23 -21.78 4.70
N ASN A 197 1.97 -20.53 5.10
CA ASN A 197 1.04 -20.24 6.17
C ASN A 197 -0.37 -20.69 5.77
N HIS A 198 -0.90 -21.68 6.49
CA HIS A 198 -2.20 -22.28 6.19
C HIS A 198 -3.35 -21.26 6.21
N SER A 199 -3.31 -20.27 7.11
CA SER A 199 -4.36 -19.26 7.22
C SER A 199 -4.37 -18.33 6.01
N LEU A 200 -3.20 -17.82 5.60
CA LEU A 200 -3.06 -17.00 4.39
C LEU A 200 -3.48 -17.79 3.15
N TRP A 201 -3.03 -19.04 3.03
CA TRP A 201 -3.38 -19.90 1.91
C TRP A 201 -4.88 -20.13 1.81
N MET A 202 -5.53 -20.53 2.91
CA MET A 202 -6.96 -20.80 2.94
C MET A 202 -7.78 -19.55 2.63
N LEU A 203 -7.48 -18.41 3.27
CA LEU A 203 -8.17 -17.15 3.03
C LEU A 203 -7.97 -16.66 1.60
N SER A 204 -6.78 -16.82 1.02
CA SER A 204 -6.48 -16.35 -0.35
C SER A 204 -7.22 -17.16 -1.41
N ARG A 205 -7.61 -18.40 -1.09
CA ARG A 205 -8.38 -19.25 -2.01
C ARG A 205 -9.89 -19.07 -1.91
N MET A 206 -10.36 -18.28 -0.94
CA MET A 206 -11.76 -17.89 -0.83
C MET A 206 -11.93 -16.48 -1.41
N ALA A 207 -13.13 -16.16 -1.90
CA ALA A 207 -13.50 -14.82 -2.34
C ALA A 207 -13.73 -13.89 -1.12
N LEU A 208 -12.69 -13.75 -0.28
CA LEU A 208 -12.66 -12.95 0.93
C LEU A 208 -11.54 -11.91 0.85
N TRP A 209 -11.85 -10.70 1.30
CA TRP A 209 -11.07 -9.49 1.15
C TRP A 209 -10.02 -9.30 2.26
N ASP A 210 -9.99 -10.16 3.28
CA ASP A 210 -9.10 -10.02 4.44
C ASP A 210 -7.61 -9.95 4.05
N ASN A 211 -7.20 -10.64 2.97
CA ASN A 211 -5.81 -10.62 2.51
C ASN A 211 -5.41 -9.30 1.85
N SER A 212 -6.38 -8.52 1.36
CA SER A 212 -6.10 -7.23 0.73
C SER A 212 -5.57 -6.22 1.74
N ALA A 213 -6.15 -6.19 2.94
CA ALA A 213 -5.68 -5.38 4.04
C ALA A 213 -4.21 -5.70 4.32
N LEU A 214 -3.91 -6.97 4.61
CA LEU A 214 -2.55 -7.45 4.88
C LEU A 214 -1.56 -7.06 3.77
N LEU A 215 -1.93 -7.20 2.49
CA LEU A 215 -1.09 -6.77 1.37
C LEU A 215 -0.75 -5.28 1.46
N PHE A 216 -1.74 -4.41 1.67
CA PHE A 216 -1.51 -2.97 1.79
C PHE A 216 -0.70 -2.61 3.05
N GLU A 217 -0.89 -3.32 4.16
CA GLU A 217 -0.07 -3.15 5.36
C GLU A 217 1.40 -3.47 5.07
N LEU A 218 1.68 -4.59 4.40
CA LEU A 218 3.03 -5.00 4.03
C LEU A 218 3.67 -4.04 3.02
N ILE A 219 2.91 -3.56 2.04
CA ILE A 219 3.37 -2.54 1.08
C ILE A 219 3.76 -1.28 1.84
N ALA A 220 2.90 -0.81 2.75
CA ALA A 220 3.14 0.42 3.49
C ALA A 220 4.35 0.28 4.45
N LEU A 221 4.49 -0.86 5.11
CA LEU A 221 5.67 -1.19 5.93
C LEU A 221 6.96 -1.26 5.09
N ALA A 222 6.91 -1.90 3.92
CA ALA A 222 8.05 -2.01 3.02
C ALA A 222 8.51 -0.62 2.55
N PHE A 223 7.57 0.21 2.09
CA PHE A 223 7.88 1.59 1.73
C PHE A 223 8.33 2.42 2.93
N LEU A 224 7.84 2.17 4.15
CA LEU A 224 8.29 2.89 5.35
C LEU A 224 9.77 2.62 5.61
N ILE A 225 10.20 1.35 5.58
CA ILE A 225 11.62 0.99 5.73
C ILE A 225 12.44 1.57 4.58
N GLN A 226 11.93 1.52 3.35
CA GLN A 226 12.61 2.09 2.19
C GLN A 226 12.76 3.61 2.30
N GLY A 227 11.72 4.32 2.73
CA GLY A 227 11.69 5.76 2.94
C GLY A 227 12.69 6.19 4.02
N LEU A 228 12.77 5.44 5.13
CA LEU A 228 13.77 5.66 6.17
C LEU A 228 15.21 5.46 5.66
N ARG A 229 15.44 4.44 4.83
CA ARG A 229 16.77 4.13 4.27
C ARG A 229 17.23 5.15 3.23
N THR A 230 16.33 5.52 2.31
CA THR A 230 16.60 6.45 1.20
C THR A 230 16.50 7.91 1.61
N ARG A 231 15.81 8.19 2.74
CA ARG A 231 15.42 9.53 3.19
C ARG A 231 14.52 10.25 2.17
N SER A 232 13.75 9.49 1.41
CA SER A 232 12.85 10.02 0.38
C SER A 232 11.53 10.46 1.02
N PRO A 233 11.17 11.76 0.96
CA PRO A 233 9.85 12.23 1.39
C PRO A 233 8.75 11.72 0.46
N LEU A 234 9.04 11.49 -0.82
CA LEU A 234 8.08 10.92 -1.77
C LEU A 234 7.70 9.49 -1.37
N ILE A 235 8.68 8.67 -1.01
CA ILE A 235 8.40 7.31 -0.53
C ILE A 235 7.57 7.38 0.76
N ALA A 236 7.89 8.28 1.69
CA ALA A 236 7.09 8.47 2.90
C ALA A 236 5.66 8.95 2.60
N PHE A 237 5.45 9.77 1.59
CA PHE A 237 4.12 10.13 1.11
C PHE A 237 3.36 8.91 0.57
N ILE A 238 4.01 8.08 -0.25
CA ILE A 238 3.43 6.83 -0.78
C ILE A 238 3.06 5.87 0.36
N VAL A 239 3.85 5.83 1.45
CA VAL A 239 3.51 5.07 2.67
C VAL A 239 2.17 5.53 3.25
N GLY A 240 1.96 6.85 3.36
CA GLY A 240 0.70 7.45 3.82
C GLY A 240 -0.48 7.02 2.97
N VAL A 241 -0.36 7.22 1.66
CA VAL A 241 -1.40 6.85 0.68
C VAL A 241 -1.73 5.35 0.77
N ALA A 242 -0.71 4.48 0.77
CA ALA A 242 -0.90 3.04 0.85
C ALA A 242 -1.60 2.60 2.15
N ALA A 243 -1.23 3.19 3.28
CA ALA A 243 -1.86 2.89 4.56
C ALA A 243 -3.31 3.37 4.62
N ARG A 244 -3.61 4.57 4.09
CA ARG A 244 -4.99 5.08 4.03
C ARG A 244 -5.86 4.23 3.13
N ILE A 245 -5.34 3.77 1.99
CA ILE A 245 -6.03 2.80 1.15
C ILE A 245 -6.31 1.55 1.98
N GLY A 246 -5.33 1.02 2.72
CA GLY A 246 -5.55 -0.09 3.66
C GLY A 246 -6.65 0.16 4.69
N PHE A 247 -6.67 1.34 5.33
CA PHE A 247 -7.71 1.72 6.30
C PHE A 247 -9.10 1.85 5.68
N TYR A 248 -9.15 2.23 4.41
CA TYR A 248 -10.37 2.34 3.65
C TYR A 248 -10.83 0.98 3.12
N LEU A 249 -9.91 0.05 2.92
CA LEU A 249 -10.27 -1.30 2.52
C LEU A 249 -10.74 -2.14 3.69
N TYR A 250 -10.19 -1.99 4.90
CA TYR A 250 -10.56 -2.81 6.06
C TYR A 250 -10.35 -2.06 7.38
N LEU A 251 -11.40 -1.95 8.19
CA LEU A 251 -11.35 -1.18 9.44
C LEU A 251 -10.25 -1.67 10.42
N PRO A 252 -10.06 -2.99 10.64
CA PRO A 252 -8.96 -3.48 11.47
C PRO A 252 -7.56 -3.12 10.97
N ALA A 253 -7.39 -2.77 9.68
CA ALA A 253 -6.09 -2.36 9.14
C ALA A 253 -5.51 -1.11 9.84
N ARG A 254 -6.34 -0.36 10.59
CA ARG A 254 -5.90 0.73 11.47
C ARG A 254 -4.86 0.29 12.51
N VAL A 255 -4.76 -1.02 12.81
CA VAL A 255 -3.68 -1.59 13.63
C VAL A 255 -2.29 -1.29 13.03
N THR A 256 -2.20 -1.07 11.71
CA THR A 256 -0.95 -0.65 11.05
C THR A 256 -0.34 0.59 11.69
N VAL A 257 -1.13 1.56 12.18
CA VAL A 257 -0.59 2.74 12.88
C VAL A 257 0.16 2.31 14.15
N ILE A 258 -0.40 1.37 14.90
CA ILE A 258 0.23 0.83 16.11
C ILE A 258 1.51 0.07 15.71
N LEU A 259 1.43 -0.80 14.70
CA LEU A 259 2.58 -1.55 14.19
C LEU A 259 3.69 -0.62 13.69
N TRP A 260 3.35 0.52 13.07
CA TRP A 260 4.31 1.53 12.65
C TRP A 260 5.04 2.16 13.83
N VAL A 261 4.31 2.61 14.85
CA VAL A 261 4.91 3.20 16.05
C VAL A 261 5.84 2.19 16.73
N LEU A 262 5.39 0.94 16.87
CA LEU A 262 6.19 -0.14 17.44
C LEU A 262 7.43 -0.43 16.59
N MET A 263 7.31 -0.51 15.27
CA MET A 263 8.44 -0.73 14.38
C MET A 263 9.47 0.40 14.47
N LEU A 264 9.01 1.67 14.48
CA LEU A 264 9.89 2.82 14.64
C LEU A 264 10.59 2.82 16.01
N ALA A 265 9.88 2.46 17.08
CA ALA A 265 10.46 2.31 18.41
C ALA A 265 11.54 1.21 18.43
N CYS A 266 11.24 0.01 17.90
CA CYS A 266 12.19 -1.09 17.78
C CYS A 266 13.41 -0.70 16.95
N LEU A 267 13.22 -0.05 15.80
CA LEU A 267 14.32 0.44 14.97
C LEU A 267 15.18 1.47 15.70
N GLY A 268 14.56 2.36 16.49
CA GLY A 268 15.25 3.33 17.33
C GLY A 268 16.10 2.66 18.42
N LEU A 269 15.54 1.67 19.12
CA LEU A 269 16.22 0.91 20.17
C LEU A 269 17.39 0.08 19.63
N ILE A 270 17.17 -0.67 18.54
CA ILE A 270 18.16 -1.57 17.95
C ILE A 270 19.28 -0.79 17.27
N SER A 271 18.93 0.26 16.51
CA SER A 271 19.91 0.90 15.64
C SER A 271 20.91 1.76 16.42
N ARG A 272 20.62 2.19 17.66
CA ARG A 272 21.41 3.14 18.50
C ARG A 272 21.91 4.40 17.76
N ARG A 273 21.50 4.59 16.51
CA ARG A 273 21.91 5.66 15.62
C ARG A 273 21.05 6.86 15.96
N LYS A 274 21.66 8.04 15.94
CA LYS A 274 20.96 9.33 16.00
C LYS A 274 20.04 9.45 14.78
N ILE A 275 18.86 8.85 14.84
CA ILE A 275 17.78 9.20 13.94
C ILE A 275 17.45 10.65 14.32
N GLU A 276 17.85 11.59 13.49
CA GLU A 276 17.58 13.00 13.71
C GLU A 276 16.06 13.20 13.81
N VAL A 277 15.57 13.63 14.98
CA VAL A 277 14.13 13.84 15.25
C VAL A 277 13.47 14.70 14.16
N ARG A 278 14.17 15.72 13.68
CA ARG A 278 13.73 16.56 12.56
C ARG A 278 13.40 15.76 11.30
N ARG A 279 14.16 14.70 11.01
CA ARG A 279 13.93 13.84 9.84
C ARG A 279 12.72 12.95 10.02
N LEU A 280 12.52 12.41 11.22
CA LEU A 280 11.29 11.68 11.54
C LEU A 280 10.09 12.60 11.35
N LEU A 281 10.13 13.83 11.85
CA LEU A 281 9.06 14.81 11.67
C LEU A 281 8.75 15.09 10.19
N VAL A 282 9.77 15.24 9.34
CA VAL A 282 9.56 15.45 7.88
C VAL A 282 8.94 14.23 7.22
N LEU A 283 9.42 13.02 7.53
CA LEU A 283 8.88 11.79 6.95
C LEU A 283 7.46 11.52 7.46
N THR A 284 7.21 11.77 8.75
CA THR A 284 5.87 11.68 9.34
C THR A 284 4.92 12.70 8.72
N ALA A 285 5.37 13.95 8.52
CA ALA A 285 4.56 14.97 7.85
C ALA A 285 4.23 14.58 6.41
N ALA A 286 5.21 14.06 5.66
CA ALA A 286 4.99 13.55 4.31
C ALA A 286 4.01 12.37 4.29
N SER A 287 4.12 11.42 5.23
CA SER A 287 3.20 10.29 5.36
C SER A 287 1.81 10.69 5.85
N VAL A 288 1.68 11.80 6.59
CA VAL A 288 0.36 12.33 6.97
C VAL A 288 -0.29 13.06 5.80
N GLY A 289 0.50 13.69 4.92
CA GLY A 289 0.00 14.35 3.72
C GLY A 289 -0.51 13.38 2.65
N GLY A 290 0.02 12.15 2.62
CA GLY A 290 -0.51 11.04 1.82
C GLY A 290 -1.67 10.37 2.51
#